data_AF-A0AAU9E2G5-F1
#
_entry.id   AF-A0AAU9E2G5-F1
#
_cell.length_a   1.000
_cell.length_b   1.000
_cell.length_c   1.000
_cell.angle_alpha   90.00
_cell.angle_beta   90.00
_cell.angle_gamma   90.00
#
_symmetry.space_group_name_H-M   'P 1'
#
loop_
_entity.id
_entity.type
_entity.pdbx_description
1 polymer ?
#
loop_
_entity_poly.entity_id
_entity_poly.type
_entity_poly.pdbx_seq_one_letter_code
_entity_poly.pdbx_strand_id
1 'polypeptide(L)'
;MRKFFVLGIGVGFILAGIFFSFFGNNTGKSKIIETKLESRKQQKEVLKEPVYFVQLGVYKHYESCMNLIEKIPEIKLRVIFENGLYKVITPKYKEYSKAEAVAEEIKNKYKIDVYIKKKQSI
;
A
#
# COMPACT_ATOMS: atom_id res chain seq x y z
N MET A 1 48.68 34.85 27.17
CA MET A 1 48.80 35.04 25.71
C MET A 1 48.59 33.69 25.01
N ARG A 2 47.79 33.72 23.94
CA ARG A 2 47.85 32.93 22.67
C ARG A 2 48.12 31.42 22.78
N LYS A 3 47.15 30.54 22.51
CA LYS A 3 46.49 30.17 21.22
C LYS A 3 47.26 29.10 20.43
N PHE A 4 46.60 27.93 20.31
CA PHE A 4 46.51 26.94 19.23
C PHE A 4 47.74 26.64 18.34
N PHE A 5 48.02 25.35 18.16
CA PHE A 5 48.17 24.76 16.81
C PHE A 5 47.94 23.24 16.87
N VAL A 6 46.68 22.82 16.82
CA VAL A 6 46.31 21.46 16.41
C VAL A 6 46.07 21.54 14.91
N LEU A 7 47.00 21.01 14.12
CA LEU A 7 46.85 20.85 12.68
C LEU A 7 47.31 19.43 12.34
N GLY A 8 46.37 18.51 12.06
CA GLY A 8 46.76 17.16 11.69
C GLY A 8 45.68 16.07 11.63
N ILE A 9 44.41 16.34 12.00
CA ILE A 9 43.34 15.32 11.93
C ILE A 9 42.27 15.69 10.88
N GLY A 10 42.66 16.44 9.85
CA GLY A 10 41.75 16.93 8.81
C GLY A 10 41.81 16.20 7.46
N VAL A 11 42.80 15.32 7.24
CA VAL A 11 43.09 14.81 5.87
C VAL A 11 43.05 13.27 5.75
N GLY A 12 43.00 12.54 6.86
CA GLY A 12 42.99 11.06 6.83
C GLY A 12 41.65 10.40 6.48
N PHE A 13 40.52 11.10 6.64
CA PHE A 13 39.19 10.48 6.50
C PHE A 13 38.62 10.47 5.07
N ILE A 14 39.19 11.24 4.14
CA ILE A 14 38.64 11.36 2.78
C ILE A 14 39.16 10.25 1.86
N LEU A 15 40.37 9.70 2.11
CA LEU A 15 40.96 8.63 1.28
C LEU A 15 40.42 7.22 1.58
N ALA A 16 39.83 6.98 2.76
CA ALA A 16 39.22 5.69 3.09
C ALA A 16 37.86 5.45 2.38
N GLY A 17 37.18 6.51 1.95
CA GLY A 17 35.87 6.42 1.29
C GLY A 17 35.91 5.96 -0.17
N ILE A 18 37.05 6.13 -0.86
CA ILE A 18 37.15 5.86 -2.30
C ILE A 18 37.56 4.41 -2.59
N PHE A 19 38.37 3.79 -1.71
CA PHE A 19 38.83 2.41 -1.92
C PHE A 19 37.74 1.32 -1.73
N PHE A 20 36.67 1.60 -0.98
CA PHE A 20 35.59 0.62 -0.78
C PHE A 20 34.60 0.50 -1.96
N SER A 21 34.65 1.40 -2.95
CA SER A 21 33.74 1.35 -4.11
C SER A 21 34.32 0.65 -5.34
N PHE A 22 35.58 0.21 -5.33
CA PHE A 22 36.22 -0.32 -6.56
C PHE A 22 36.81 -1.75 -6.47
N PHE A 23 36.72 -2.43 -5.32
CA PHE A 23 37.21 -3.80 -5.21
C PHE A 23 36.20 -4.71 -4.51
N GLY A 24 35.58 -5.62 -5.27
CA GLY A 24 35.14 -6.90 -4.70
C GLY A 24 33.64 -7.18 -4.65
N ASN A 25 33.00 -7.15 -5.81
CA ASN A 25 31.88 -8.06 -6.08
C ASN A 25 32.41 -9.51 -5.98
N ASN A 26 31.90 -10.31 -5.02
CA ASN A 26 31.65 -11.78 -5.08
C ASN A 26 31.62 -12.43 -3.68
N THR A 27 30.43 -12.95 -3.33
CA THR A 27 30.22 -14.26 -2.68
C THR A 27 30.90 -14.56 -1.34
N GLY A 28 30.12 -14.59 -0.25
CA GLY A 28 30.62 -15.16 1.01
C GLY A 28 29.67 -15.08 2.20
N LYS A 29 28.48 -15.68 2.08
CA LYS A 29 27.51 -15.90 3.16
C LYS A 29 28.15 -16.43 4.45
N SER A 30 27.92 -15.75 5.57
CA SER A 30 27.45 -16.31 6.85
C SER A 30 27.73 -15.35 8.00
N LYS A 31 26.84 -15.29 9.00
CA LYS A 31 26.97 -14.61 10.31
C LYS A 31 26.57 -13.13 10.49
N ILE A 32 25.75 -12.52 9.63
CA ILE A 32 25.09 -11.22 9.95
C ILE A 32 23.58 -11.25 9.69
N ILE A 33 22.96 -12.45 9.67
CA ILE A 33 21.52 -12.59 9.37
C ILE A 33 20.68 -12.80 10.65
N GLU A 34 21.26 -13.29 11.74
CA GLU A 34 20.43 -13.72 12.89
C GLU A 34 19.95 -12.58 13.79
N THR A 35 20.69 -11.48 13.95
CA THR A 35 20.29 -10.43 14.93
C THR A 35 19.37 -9.34 14.36
N LYS A 36 19.03 -9.36 13.07
CA LYS A 36 18.11 -8.38 12.45
C LYS A 36 16.77 -8.97 11.98
N LEU A 37 16.59 -10.28 12.12
CA LEU A 37 15.40 -11.01 11.65
C LEU A 37 14.34 -11.21 12.74
N GLU A 38 14.71 -11.18 14.03
CA GLU A 38 13.78 -11.37 15.14
C GLU A 38 12.88 -10.16 15.43
N SER A 39 13.30 -8.94 15.06
CA SER A 39 12.50 -7.73 15.24
C SER A 39 11.36 -7.58 14.21
N ARG A 40 11.24 -8.49 13.23
CA ARG A 40 10.12 -8.48 12.25
C ARG A 40 8.97 -9.41 12.62
N LYS A 41 9.09 -10.26 13.65
CA LYS A 41 8.04 -11.24 13.99
C LYS A 41 7.23 -10.94 15.26
N GLN A 42 7.56 -9.90 16.03
CA GLN A 42 6.86 -9.59 17.29
C GLN A 42 5.93 -8.36 17.25
N GLN A 43 5.74 -7.71 16.11
CA GLN A 43 4.78 -6.62 15.98
C GLN A 43 3.99 -6.76 14.69
N LYS A 44 2.89 -7.50 14.75
CA LYS A 44 1.57 -7.16 14.20
C LYS A 44 0.64 -8.34 14.38
N GLU A 45 0.37 -8.66 15.65
CA GLU A 45 -0.98 -9.08 16.01
C GLU A 45 -1.85 -7.82 16.06
N VAL A 46 -1.89 -7.07 14.95
CA VAL A 46 -2.82 -5.97 14.77
C VAL A 46 -4.11 -6.67 14.40
N LEU A 47 -5.08 -6.66 15.32
CA LEU A 47 -6.47 -6.93 15.00
C LEU A 47 -6.77 -6.24 13.67
N LYS A 48 -6.91 -7.04 12.62
CA LYS A 48 -7.05 -6.53 11.27
C LYS A 48 -8.36 -5.79 11.20
N GLU A 49 -8.29 -4.44 11.24
CA GLU A 49 -9.47 -3.58 11.25
C GLU A 49 -10.39 -3.96 10.08
N PRO A 50 -11.71 -4.06 10.30
CA PRO A 50 -12.64 -4.33 9.22
C PRO A 50 -12.58 -3.19 8.20
N VAL A 51 -12.64 -3.56 6.91
CA VAL A 51 -12.74 -2.59 5.83
C VAL A 51 -14.08 -2.69 5.14
N TYR A 52 -14.62 -1.54 4.77
CA TYR A 52 -15.91 -1.37 4.11
C TYR A 52 -15.70 -0.95 2.66
N PHE A 53 -16.55 -1.40 1.75
CA PHE A 53 -16.55 -0.95 0.36
C PHE A 53 -17.96 -1.06 -0.20
N VAL A 54 -18.26 -0.28 -1.23
CA VAL A 54 -19.55 -0.30 -1.91
C VAL A 54 -19.41 -1.16 -3.16
N GLN A 55 -20.31 -2.12 -3.34
CA GLN A 55 -20.45 -2.93 -4.55
C GLN A 55 -21.62 -2.42 -5.37
N LEU A 56 -21.37 -2.06 -6.62
CA LEU A 56 -22.35 -1.48 -7.53
C LEU A 56 -22.97 -2.53 -8.45
N GLY A 57 -22.22 -3.58 -8.79
CA GLY A 57 -22.72 -4.61 -9.71
C GLY A 57 -21.82 -5.82 -9.79
N VAL A 58 -22.38 -6.92 -10.32
CA VAL A 58 -21.71 -8.18 -10.59
C VAL A 58 -22.07 -8.65 -12.00
N TYR A 59 -21.07 -8.92 -12.82
CA TYR A 59 -21.21 -9.17 -14.24
C TYR A 59 -20.41 -10.41 -14.66
N LYS A 60 -20.85 -11.08 -15.73
CA LYS A 60 -20.10 -12.18 -16.36
C LYS A 60 -18.99 -11.68 -17.29
N HIS A 61 -19.17 -10.51 -17.89
CA HIS A 61 -18.26 -9.94 -18.88
C HIS A 61 -17.62 -8.66 -18.35
N TYR A 62 -16.32 -8.50 -18.63
CA TYR A 62 -15.55 -7.33 -18.20
C TYR A 62 -16.04 -6.04 -18.85
N GLU A 63 -16.46 -6.08 -20.12
CA GLU A 63 -16.98 -4.91 -20.85
C GLU A 63 -18.21 -4.30 -20.16
N SER A 64 -19.10 -5.13 -19.61
CA SER A 64 -20.26 -4.64 -18.84
C SER A 64 -19.84 -3.86 -17.59
N CYS A 65 -18.70 -4.20 -16.98
CA CYS A 65 -18.15 -3.43 -15.87
C CYS A 65 -17.62 -2.08 -16.31
N MET A 66 -16.95 -2.02 -17.48
CA MET A 66 -16.42 -0.77 -18.03
C MET A 66 -17.55 0.21 -18.36
N ASN A 67 -18.63 -0.27 -18.99
CA ASN A 67 -19.82 0.55 -19.26
C ASN A 67 -20.43 1.14 -17.98
N LEU A 68 -20.39 0.42 -16.85
CA LEU A 68 -20.85 0.94 -15.57
C LEU A 68 -19.88 2.02 -15.02
N ILE A 69 -18.57 1.81 -15.17
CA ILE A 69 -17.55 2.76 -14.71
C ILE A 69 -17.65 4.07 -15.49
N GLU A 70 -17.84 4.00 -16.81
CA GLU A 70 -17.99 5.19 -17.66
C GLU A 70 -19.22 6.03 -17.28
N LYS A 71 -20.28 5.42 -16.76
CA LYS A 71 -21.48 6.13 -16.27
C LYS A 71 -21.24 6.90 -14.96
N ILE A 72 -20.17 6.58 -14.23
CA ILE A 72 -19.88 7.13 -12.89
C ILE A 72 -18.43 7.65 -12.86
N PRO A 73 -18.08 8.66 -13.66
CA PRO A 73 -16.69 9.10 -13.82
C PRO A 73 -16.13 9.80 -12.58
N GLU A 74 -16.99 10.40 -11.75
CA GLU A 74 -16.57 11.18 -10.58
C GLU A 74 -16.13 10.30 -9.41
N ILE A 75 -16.63 9.05 -9.36
CA ILE A 75 -16.34 8.13 -8.27
C ILE A 75 -15.28 7.15 -8.75
N LYS A 76 -14.19 7.04 -8.00
CA LYS A 76 -13.16 6.06 -8.30
C LYS A 76 -13.71 4.66 -8.11
N LEU A 77 -13.84 3.90 -9.19
CA LEU A 77 -14.30 2.51 -9.18
C LEU A 77 -13.17 1.55 -9.55
N ARG A 78 -13.31 0.29 -9.15
CA ARG A 78 -12.38 -0.81 -9.44
C ARG A 78 -13.16 -2.06 -9.80
N VAL A 79 -12.61 -2.84 -10.72
CA VAL A 79 -13.13 -4.18 -11.05
C VAL A 79 -12.32 -5.23 -10.32
N ILE A 80 -12.99 -6.19 -9.68
CA ILE A 80 -12.37 -7.37 -9.08
C ILE A 80 -12.99 -8.62 -9.71
N PHE A 81 -12.15 -9.58 -10.10
CA PHE A 81 -12.61 -10.89 -10.54
C PHE A 81 -12.60 -11.87 -9.35
N GLU A 82 -13.77 -12.41 -9.01
CA GLU A 82 -13.93 -13.35 -7.90
C GLU A 82 -15.04 -14.35 -8.25
N ASN A 83 -14.75 -15.65 -8.08
CA ASN A 83 -15.67 -16.76 -8.37
C ASN A 83 -16.24 -16.74 -9.80
N GLY A 84 -15.39 -16.46 -10.80
CA GLY A 84 -15.82 -16.45 -12.21
C GLY A 84 -16.63 -15.21 -12.62
N LEU A 85 -16.75 -14.22 -11.74
CA LEU A 85 -17.55 -13.01 -11.97
C LEU A 85 -16.73 -11.75 -11.75
N TYR A 86 -17.02 -10.72 -12.53
CA TYR A 86 -16.46 -9.38 -12.38
C TYR A 86 -17.37 -8.54 -11.49
N LYS A 87 -16.80 -7.96 -10.44
CA LYS A 87 -17.50 -7.12 -9.47
C LYS A 87 -16.98 -5.70 -9.57
N VAL A 88 -17.88 -4.73 -9.70
CA VAL A 88 -17.53 -3.31 -9.67
C VAL A 88 -17.69 -2.80 -8.25
N ILE A 89 -16.60 -2.32 -7.68
CA ILE A 89 -16.56 -1.85 -6.29
C ILE A 89 -15.84 -0.50 -6.17
N THR A 90 -16.10 0.21 -5.08
CA THR A 90 -15.31 1.37 -4.66
C THR A 90 -13.98 0.93 -4.00
N PRO A 91 -13.05 1.88 -3.76
CA PRO A 91 -12.00 1.71 -2.78
C PRO A 91 -12.52 1.23 -1.42
N LYS A 92 -11.59 0.66 -0.66
CA LYS A 92 -11.84 0.22 0.71
C LYS A 92 -11.72 1.41 1.66
N TYR A 93 -12.67 1.53 2.57
CA TYR A 93 -12.75 2.53 3.63
C TYR A 93 -12.60 1.84 5.00
N LYS A 94 -12.00 2.54 5.97
CA LYS A 94 -11.93 2.06 7.36
C LYS A 94 -13.22 2.28 8.13
N GLU A 95 -13.92 3.37 7.81
CA GLU A 95 -15.16 3.78 8.48
C GLU A 95 -16.37 3.42 7.62
N TYR A 96 -17.44 2.94 8.26
CA TYR A 96 -18.70 2.64 7.58
C TYR A 96 -19.37 3.90 7.02
N SER A 97 -19.38 4.99 7.78
CA SER A 97 -19.98 6.28 7.39
C SER A 97 -19.45 6.81 6.06
N LYS A 98 -18.15 6.62 5.78
CA LYS A 98 -17.55 6.98 4.49
C LYS A 98 -18.07 6.13 3.34
N ALA A 99 -18.25 4.83 3.56
CA ALA A 99 -18.83 3.94 2.56
C ALA A 99 -20.33 4.26 2.34
N GLU A 100 -21.04 4.64 3.39
CA GLU A 100 -22.44 5.04 3.35
C GLU A 100 -22.64 6.34 2.57
N ALA A 101 -21.86 7.38 2.86
CA ALA A 101 -21.93 8.64 2.11
C ALA A 101 -21.71 8.44 0.60
N VAL A 102 -20.73 7.60 0.23
CA VAL A 102 -20.48 7.26 -1.18
C VAL A 102 -21.63 6.43 -1.76
N ALA A 103 -22.21 5.50 -1.00
CA ALA A 103 -23.36 4.72 -1.44
C ALA A 103 -24.59 5.59 -1.70
N GLU A 104 -24.87 6.55 -0.81
CA GLU A 104 -25.95 7.53 -0.98
C GLU A 104 -25.70 8.44 -2.18
N GLU A 105 -24.47 8.91 -2.37
CA GLU A 105 -24.09 9.70 -3.54
C GLU A 105 -24.39 8.93 -4.84
N ILE A 106 -23.96 7.66 -4.92
CA ILE A 106 -24.21 6.80 -6.09
C ILE A 106 -25.72 6.64 -6.33
N LYS A 107 -26.47 6.29 -5.27
CA LYS A 107 -27.91 6.05 -5.36
C LYS A 107 -28.67 7.30 -5.77
N ASN A 108 -28.35 8.46 -5.18
CA ASN A 108 -29.09 9.69 -5.41
C ASN A 108 -28.78 10.31 -6.77
N LYS A 109 -27.49 10.36 -7.15
CA LYS A 109 -27.02 11.03 -8.37
C LYS A 109 -27.19 10.16 -9.61
N TYR A 110 -26.86 8.88 -9.52
CA TYR A 110 -26.83 7.99 -10.68
C TYR A 110 -28.02 7.01 -10.73
N LYS A 111 -28.87 6.99 -9.70
CA LYS A 111 -30.02 6.09 -9.58
C LYS A 111 -29.66 4.60 -9.71
N ILE A 112 -28.50 4.24 -9.16
CA ILE A 112 -27.97 2.87 -9.16
C ILE A 112 -28.06 2.30 -7.75
N ASP A 113 -28.65 1.12 -7.62
CA ASP A 113 -28.68 0.40 -6.36
C ASP A 113 -27.31 -0.18 -6.03
N VAL A 114 -26.90 -0.03 -4.78
CA VAL A 114 -25.58 -0.40 -4.31
C VAL A 114 -25.63 -1.10 -2.96
N TYR A 115 -24.60 -1.90 -2.68
CA TYR A 115 -24.51 -2.69 -1.45
C TYR A 115 -23.20 -2.41 -0.73
N ILE A 116 -23.28 -1.99 0.54
CA ILE A 116 -22.10 -1.85 1.38
C ILE A 116 -21.69 -3.23 1.90
N LYS A 117 -20.44 -3.61 1.68
CA LYS A 117 -19.85 -4.87 2.14
C LYS A 117 -18.74 -4.61 3.14
N LYS A 118 -18.66 -5.48 4.14
CA LYS A 118 -17.59 -5.54 5.14
C LYS A 118 -16.68 -6.73 4.81
N LYS A 119 -15.37 -6.51 4.70
CA LYS A 119 -14.38 -7.58 4.61
C LYS A 119 -13.48 -7.51 5.84
N GLN A 120 -13.47 -8.58 6.62
CA GLN A 120 -12.44 -8.80 7.61
C GLN A 120 -11.16 -9.11 6.85
N SER A 121 -10.07 -8.37 7.09
CA SER A 121 -8.80 -8.73 6.48
C SER A 121 -8.33 -9.99 7.19
N ILE A 122 -8.21 -11.10 6.44
CA ILE A 122 -7.70 -12.40 6.92
C ILE A 122 -6.20 -12.31 7.08
#